data_AF-D8T685-F1
#
_entry.id   AF-D8T685-F1
#
_cell.length_a   1.000
_cell.length_b   1.000
_cell.length_c   1.000
_cell.angle_alpha   90.00
_cell.angle_beta   90.00
_cell.angle_gamma   90.00
#
_symmetry.space_group_name_H-M   'P 1'
#
loop_
_entity.id
_entity.type
_entity.pdbx_description
1 polymer ?
#
loop_
_entity_poly.entity_id
_entity_poly.type
_entity_poly.pdbx_seq_one_letter_code
_entity_poly.pdbx_strand_id
1 'polypeptide(L)'
;MRSARKRKKEDEDEDEDAEEAAAAAEERAARFVSMPSKQVQERMERAVEHRLYLIDKDIEADCSRGSFVILGATGNVYNVTLDKNPSCDCPDFGRCYTCKHILFVLLRVVKLPRTDHRLWQKALLSSEVKELLQMCASNGEEAVLASQRVRQRFKQIHGKDKDEDGHTEAKSIQRSIEGDCPICYEAMASADGSPAEELVFCKSCGNNVHKDCFDRWSRSKSSSYSKVTCIYCRAVWEHKCGATADASSSGYVNLASYSEDHNEANTSLEALYPGCYEWIARR
;
A
#
# COMPACT_ATOMS: atom_id res chain seq x y z
N MET A 1 21.66 49.87 -2.83
CA MET A 1 20.67 48.77 -2.74
C MET A 1 20.32 48.11 -4.08
N ARG A 2 20.26 48.82 -5.23
CA ARG A 2 20.00 48.20 -6.56
C ARG A 2 21.12 47.28 -7.08
N SER A 3 22.38 47.60 -6.80
CA SER A 3 23.54 46.82 -7.29
C SER A 3 23.69 45.44 -6.65
N ALA A 4 23.25 45.27 -5.40
CA ALA A 4 23.32 43.99 -4.69
C ALA A 4 22.22 43.01 -5.12
N ARG A 5 21.01 43.54 -5.43
CA ARG A 5 19.92 42.73 -6.01
C ARG A 5 20.20 42.28 -7.44
N LYS A 6 20.93 43.08 -8.23
CA LYS A 6 21.32 42.73 -9.59
C LYS A 6 22.36 41.59 -9.60
N ARG A 7 23.39 41.69 -8.76
CA ARG A 7 24.39 40.61 -8.59
C ARG A 7 23.77 39.30 -8.09
N LYS A 8 22.93 39.36 -7.05
CA LYS A 8 22.24 38.17 -6.53
C LYS A 8 21.36 37.46 -7.58
N LYS A 9 20.78 38.22 -8.52
CA LYS A 9 20.01 37.66 -9.63
C LYS A 9 20.92 37.06 -10.72
N GLU A 10 22.02 37.73 -11.05
CA GLU A 10 23.02 37.21 -12.00
C GLU A 10 23.68 35.92 -11.48
N ASP A 11 23.97 35.84 -10.17
CA ASP A 11 24.52 34.63 -9.53
C ASP A 11 23.47 33.48 -9.49
N GLU A 12 22.18 33.79 -9.25
CA GLU A 12 21.07 32.81 -9.29
C GLU A 12 20.82 32.31 -10.74
N ASP A 13 20.87 33.20 -11.73
CA ASP A 13 20.70 32.86 -13.15
C ASP A 13 21.91 32.00 -13.66
N GLU A 14 23.15 32.28 -13.21
CA GLU A 14 24.35 31.48 -13.55
C GLU A 14 24.35 30.07 -12.89
N ASP A 15 23.87 29.94 -11.66
CA ASP A 15 23.71 28.65 -10.98
C ASP A 15 22.60 27.80 -11.62
N GLU A 16 21.50 28.41 -12.06
CA GLU A 16 20.43 27.74 -12.82
C GLU A 16 20.92 27.24 -14.19
N ASP A 17 21.67 28.05 -14.93
CA ASP A 17 22.27 27.67 -16.23
C ASP A 17 23.29 26.51 -16.08
N ALA A 18 24.03 26.46 -14.98
CA ALA A 18 24.96 25.37 -14.68
C ALA A 18 24.25 24.07 -14.27
N GLU A 19 23.16 24.16 -13.49
CA GLU A 19 22.31 23.01 -13.13
C GLU A 19 21.61 22.44 -14.37
N GLU A 20 21.12 23.29 -15.26
CA GLU A 20 20.48 22.88 -16.52
C GLU A 20 21.47 22.22 -17.49
N ALA A 21 22.69 22.74 -17.61
CA ALA A 21 23.75 22.12 -18.41
C ALA A 21 24.21 20.77 -17.85
N ALA A 22 24.29 20.63 -16.52
CA ALA A 22 24.60 19.35 -15.86
C ALA A 22 23.47 18.32 -16.03
N ALA A 23 22.20 18.76 -15.99
CA ALA A 23 21.04 17.93 -16.27
C ALA A 23 20.98 17.49 -17.74
N ALA A 24 21.41 18.35 -18.68
CA ALA A 24 21.49 18.01 -20.11
C ALA A 24 22.61 17.01 -20.43
N ALA A 25 23.66 16.96 -19.61
CA ALA A 25 24.74 15.98 -19.72
C ALA A 25 24.46 14.66 -18.96
N GLU A 26 23.36 14.57 -18.22
CA GLU A 26 23.03 13.39 -17.44
C GLU A 26 22.66 12.21 -18.35
N GLU A 27 23.44 11.14 -18.30
CA GLU A 27 23.09 9.89 -18.96
C GLU A 27 22.11 9.07 -18.11
N ARG A 28 21.02 8.64 -18.75
CA ARG A 28 20.04 7.74 -18.11
C ARG A 28 20.72 6.42 -17.72
N ALA A 29 20.48 5.97 -16.49
CA ALA A 29 21.05 4.74 -15.94
C ALA A 29 20.66 3.45 -16.71
N ALA A 30 19.66 3.52 -17.59
CA ALA A 30 19.24 2.43 -18.46
C ALA A 30 19.08 2.91 -19.90
N ARG A 31 19.24 2.00 -20.86
CA ARG A 31 19.03 2.29 -22.28
C ARG A 31 17.63 2.81 -22.52
N PHE A 32 17.53 3.88 -23.31
CA PHE A 32 16.26 4.43 -23.74
C PHE A 32 15.49 3.43 -24.61
N VAL A 33 14.21 3.29 -24.33
CA VAL A 33 13.30 2.40 -25.07
C VAL A 33 12.31 3.25 -25.84
N SER A 34 12.26 3.11 -27.16
CA SER A 34 11.40 3.94 -28.02
C SER A 34 9.94 3.49 -28.06
N MET A 35 9.65 2.20 -27.84
CA MET A 35 8.29 1.66 -27.88
C MET A 35 8.04 0.67 -26.73
N PRO A 36 6.84 0.68 -26.13
CA PRO A 36 6.50 -0.24 -25.04
C PRO A 36 6.33 -1.67 -25.57
N SER A 37 6.87 -2.64 -24.84
CA SER A 37 6.61 -4.06 -25.12
C SER A 37 5.14 -4.42 -24.87
N LYS A 38 4.65 -5.51 -25.49
CA LYS A 38 3.28 -6.01 -25.27
C LYS A 38 2.95 -6.21 -23.80
N GLN A 39 3.89 -6.75 -23.01
CA GLN A 39 3.69 -6.95 -21.58
C GLN A 39 3.52 -5.63 -20.81
N VAL A 40 4.23 -4.56 -21.23
CA VAL A 40 4.06 -3.24 -20.60
C VAL A 40 2.71 -2.66 -20.98
N GLN A 41 2.27 -2.81 -22.23
CA GLN A 41 0.94 -2.37 -22.68
C GLN A 41 -0.19 -3.05 -21.89
N GLU A 42 -0.13 -4.38 -21.71
CA GLU A 42 -1.10 -5.10 -20.87
C GLU A 42 -1.10 -4.61 -19.42
N ARG A 43 0.07 -4.25 -18.87
CA ARG A 43 0.16 -3.70 -17.51
C ARG A 43 -0.39 -2.27 -17.43
N MET A 44 -0.26 -1.48 -18.49
CA MET A 44 -0.87 -0.15 -18.59
C MET A 44 -2.40 -0.26 -18.63
N GLU A 45 -2.95 -1.21 -19.38
CA GLU A 45 -4.38 -1.50 -19.40
C GLU A 45 -4.87 -1.88 -18.00
N ARG A 46 -4.20 -2.83 -17.35
CA ARG A 46 -4.50 -3.24 -15.97
C ARG A 46 -4.40 -2.10 -14.96
N ALA A 47 -3.48 -1.16 -15.13
CA ALA A 47 -3.34 0.00 -14.24
C ALA A 47 -4.52 0.98 -14.34
N VAL A 48 -5.20 0.99 -15.50
CA VAL A 48 -6.37 1.84 -15.72
C VAL A 48 -7.67 1.11 -15.37
N GLU A 49 -7.81 -0.15 -15.78
CA GLU A 49 -9.04 -0.93 -15.60
C GLU A 49 -9.22 -1.41 -14.16
N HIS A 50 -8.13 -1.84 -13.51
CA HIS A 50 -8.25 -2.34 -12.15
C HIS A 50 -8.49 -1.19 -11.17
N ARG A 51 -9.35 -1.49 -10.19
CA ARG A 51 -9.55 -0.64 -9.01
C ARG A 51 -8.24 -0.52 -8.23
N LEU A 52 -7.61 0.63 -8.32
CA LEU A 52 -6.40 1.00 -7.63
C LEU A 52 -6.65 2.39 -7.06
N TYR A 53 -6.23 2.63 -5.82
CA TYR A 53 -6.47 3.89 -5.13
C TYR A 53 -5.22 4.39 -4.43
N LEU A 54 -5.05 5.71 -4.38
CA LEU A 54 -3.99 6.37 -3.64
C LEU A 54 -4.43 6.59 -2.19
N ILE A 55 -3.64 6.12 -1.22
CA ILE A 55 -3.93 6.29 0.21
C ILE A 55 -3.23 7.55 0.72
N ASP A 56 -1.94 7.63 0.47
CA ASP A 56 -1.08 8.72 0.92
C ASP A 56 0.03 8.97 -0.09
N LYS A 57 0.56 10.19 -0.09
CA LYS A 57 1.73 10.58 -0.87
C LYS A 57 2.62 11.48 -0.04
N ASP A 58 3.91 11.32 -0.21
CA ASP A 58 4.94 12.17 0.37
C ASP A 58 5.93 12.53 -0.73
N ILE A 59 6.06 13.82 -1.02
CA ILE A 59 6.94 14.32 -2.07
C ILE A 59 7.97 15.21 -1.39
N GLU A 60 9.25 14.90 -1.61
CA GLU A 60 10.34 15.70 -1.06
C GLU A 60 10.32 17.12 -1.65
N ALA A 61 10.74 18.10 -0.85
CA ALA A 61 10.63 19.51 -1.23
C ALA A 61 11.46 19.88 -2.47
N ASP A 62 12.54 19.16 -2.72
CA ASP A 62 13.40 19.29 -3.90
C ASP A 62 12.84 18.58 -5.14
N CYS A 63 11.72 17.87 -5.00
CA CYS A 63 11.13 17.03 -6.05
C CYS A 63 12.13 16.02 -6.63
N SER A 64 13.08 15.52 -5.83
CA SER A 64 14.02 14.47 -6.26
C SER A 64 13.47 13.07 -6.05
N ARG A 65 12.55 12.92 -5.10
CA ARG A 65 11.91 11.65 -4.74
C ARG A 65 10.47 11.83 -4.27
N GLY A 66 9.59 10.91 -4.66
CA GLY A 66 8.21 10.83 -4.19
C GLY A 66 7.85 9.41 -3.73
N SER A 67 7.23 9.29 -2.57
CA SER A 67 6.71 8.05 -2.02
C SER A 67 5.19 8.03 -2.10
N PHE A 68 4.62 6.94 -2.62
CA PHE A 68 3.19 6.78 -2.87
C PHE A 68 2.71 5.47 -2.25
N VAL A 69 1.67 5.56 -1.43
CA VAL A 69 1.03 4.41 -0.80
C VAL A 69 -0.23 4.08 -1.59
N ILE A 70 -0.31 2.87 -2.13
CA ILE A 70 -1.35 2.45 -3.08
C ILE A 70 -2.12 1.27 -2.52
N LEU A 71 -3.45 1.34 -2.62
CA LEU A 71 -4.34 0.20 -2.42
C LEU A 71 -4.45 -0.58 -3.74
N GLY A 72 -3.98 -1.81 -3.74
CA GLY A 72 -4.05 -2.75 -4.85
C GLY A 72 -5.47 -3.29 -5.10
N ALA A 73 -5.68 -3.93 -6.25
CA ALA A 73 -7.00 -4.47 -6.68
C ALA A 73 -7.60 -5.55 -5.76
N THR A 74 -6.74 -6.21 -4.98
CA THR A 74 -7.11 -7.20 -3.96
C THR A 74 -7.21 -6.58 -2.55
N GLY A 75 -7.06 -5.27 -2.44
CA GLY A 75 -7.03 -4.52 -1.19
C GLY A 75 -5.72 -4.61 -0.39
N ASN A 76 -4.66 -5.21 -0.96
CA ASN A 76 -3.32 -5.15 -0.35
C ASN A 76 -2.71 -3.76 -0.54
N VAL A 77 -2.01 -3.26 0.46
CA VAL A 77 -1.28 -2.00 0.38
C VAL A 77 0.13 -2.24 -0.16
N TYR A 78 0.54 -1.40 -1.11
CA TYR A 78 1.87 -1.41 -1.72
C TYR A 78 2.47 -0.01 -1.70
N ASN A 79 3.79 0.07 -1.49
CA ASN A 79 4.54 1.31 -1.56
C ASN A 79 5.26 1.41 -2.92
N VAL A 80 5.13 2.57 -3.55
CA VAL A 80 5.84 2.93 -4.77
C VAL A 80 6.73 4.13 -4.48
N THR A 81 8.00 4.01 -4.84
CA THR A 81 8.94 5.13 -4.82
C THR A 81 9.21 5.55 -6.25
N LEU A 82 9.00 6.84 -6.52
CA LEU A 82 9.33 7.50 -7.77
C LEU A 82 10.58 8.34 -7.55
N ASP A 83 11.68 7.87 -8.09
CA ASP A 83 12.98 8.55 -8.18
C ASP A 83 13.58 8.22 -9.56
N LYS A 84 14.90 8.40 -9.74
CA LYS A 84 15.61 8.03 -10.98
C LYS A 84 15.42 6.54 -11.35
N ASN A 85 15.15 5.68 -10.37
CA ASN A 85 14.98 4.25 -10.51
C ASN A 85 13.67 3.80 -9.83
N PRO A 86 12.51 4.06 -10.48
CA PRO A 86 11.21 3.78 -9.89
C PRO A 86 11.10 2.36 -9.36
N SER A 87 10.60 2.22 -8.14
CA SER A 87 10.54 0.94 -7.45
C SER A 87 9.20 0.71 -6.75
N CYS A 88 8.85 -0.56 -6.55
CA CYS A 88 7.63 -0.97 -5.88
C CYS A 88 7.85 -2.26 -5.09
N ASP A 89 7.27 -2.35 -3.90
CA ASP A 89 7.34 -3.52 -3.03
C ASP A 89 6.45 -4.69 -3.48
N CYS A 90 5.70 -4.53 -4.57
CA CYS A 90 4.79 -5.57 -5.06
C CYS A 90 5.56 -6.75 -5.70
N PRO A 91 4.99 -7.97 -5.66
CA PRO A 91 5.64 -9.17 -6.21
C PRO A 91 5.89 -9.10 -7.73
N ASP A 92 5.09 -8.33 -8.46
CA ASP A 92 5.26 -8.14 -9.90
C ASP A 92 6.54 -7.37 -10.23
N PHE A 93 6.92 -6.38 -9.41
CA PHE A 93 8.10 -5.54 -9.64
C PHE A 93 9.38 -6.38 -9.65
N GLY A 94 9.51 -7.31 -8.69
CA GLY A 94 10.64 -8.23 -8.60
C GLY A 94 10.83 -9.11 -9.85
N ARG A 95 9.80 -9.26 -10.69
CA ARG A 95 9.86 -10.07 -11.92
C ARG A 95 10.08 -9.26 -13.19
N CYS A 96 9.61 -8.01 -13.25
CA CYS A 96 9.53 -7.27 -14.51
C CYS A 96 9.94 -5.79 -14.46
N TYR A 97 10.40 -5.27 -13.32
CA TYR A 97 10.84 -3.88 -13.09
C TYR A 97 9.79 -2.78 -13.38
N THR A 98 8.70 -3.10 -14.08
CA THR A 98 7.57 -2.19 -14.35
C THR A 98 6.29 -2.92 -13.97
N CYS A 99 5.73 -2.59 -12.80
CA CYS A 99 4.49 -3.15 -12.33
C CYS A 99 3.30 -2.22 -12.62
N LYS A 100 2.07 -2.75 -12.50
CA LYS A 100 0.86 -1.95 -12.64
C LYS A 100 0.75 -0.81 -11.62
N HIS A 101 1.39 -0.92 -10.45
CA HIS A 101 1.34 0.11 -9.41
C HIS A 101 2.18 1.35 -9.77
N ILE A 102 3.37 1.17 -10.35
CA ILE A 102 4.17 2.29 -10.89
C ILE A 102 3.40 2.96 -12.03
N LEU A 103 2.86 2.16 -12.95
CA LEU A 103 2.05 2.67 -14.07
C LEU A 103 0.78 3.39 -13.60
N PHE A 104 0.17 2.95 -12.51
CA PHE A 104 -0.97 3.61 -11.88
C PHE A 104 -0.60 5.01 -11.38
N VAL A 105 0.54 5.16 -10.71
CA VAL A 105 1.03 6.48 -10.28
C VAL A 105 1.21 7.37 -11.49
N LEU A 106 1.91 6.91 -12.53
CA LEU A 106 2.19 7.73 -13.71
C LEU A 106 0.91 8.09 -14.52
N LEU A 107 0.00 7.13 -14.73
CA LEU A 107 -1.18 7.32 -15.57
C LEU A 107 -2.35 7.99 -14.86
N ARG A 108 -2.58 7.70 -13.57
CA ARG A 108 -3.77 8.17 -12.84
C ARG A 108 -3.46 9.27 -11.84
N VAL A 109 -2.32 9.19 -11.15
CA VAL A 109 -1.94 10.21 -10.16
C VAL A 109 -1.26 11.39 -10.86
N VAL A 110 -0.20 11.14 -11.62
CA VAL A 110 0.52 12.16 -12.40
C VAL A 110 -0.24 12.55 -13.68
N LYS A 111 -1.14 11.68 -14.17
CA LYS A 111 -1.97 11.90 -15.36
C LYS A 111 -1.17 12.06 -16.66
N LEU A 112 -0.10 11.29 -16.82
CA LEU A 112 0.62 11.23 -18.08
C LEU A 112 -0.26 10.67 -19.21
N PRO A 113 -0.11 11.18 -20.44
CA PRO A 113 -0.76 10.57 -21.59
C PRO A 113 -0.17 9.17 -21.84
N ARG A 114 -1.01 8.24 -22.33
CA ARG A 114 -0.59 6.85 -22.62
C ARG A 114 0.54 6.74 -23.66
N THR A 115 0.80 7.81 -24.41
CA THR A 115 1.86 7.92 -25.41
C THR A 115 3.19 8.40 -24.84
N ASP A 116 3.24 8.77 -23.55
CA ASP A 116 4.46 9.27 -22.92
C ASP A 116 5.48 8.16 -22.72
N HIS A 117 6.70 8.38 -23.22
CA HIS A 117 7.77 7.40 -23.18
C HIS A 117 8.24 7.06 -21.77
N ARG A 118 8.05 7.98 -20.80
CA ARG A 118 8.40 7.79 -19.39
C ARG A 118 7.64 6.63 -18.75
N LEU A 119 6.51 6.21 -19.32
CA LEU A 119 5.71 5.09 -18.83
C LEU A 119 6.42 3.73 -18.95
N TRP A 120 7.34 3.58 -19.91
CA TRP A 120 8.01 2.29 -20.17
C TRP A 120 9.53 2.37 -20.05
N GLN A 121 10.08 3.47 -19.55
CA GLN A 121 11.50 3.54 -19.21
C GLN A 121 11.77 2.83 -17.89
N LYS A 122 12.91 2.14 -17.82
CA LYS A 122 13.39 1.50 -16.58
C LYS A 122 14.01 2.50 -15.60
N ALA A 123 14.59 3.57 -16.12
CA ALA A 123 15.19 4.64 -15.35
C ALA A 123 14.79 5.98 -15.96
N LEU A 124 14.68 6.99 -15.11
CA LEU A 124 14.31 8.36 -15.45
C LEU A 124 15.49 9.30 -15.17
N LEU A 125 15.52 10.44 -15.86
CA LEU A 125 16.46 11.52 -15.58
C LEU A 125 16.01 12.34 -14.37
N SER A 126 16.93 13.08 -13.73
CA SER A 126 16.58 13.95 -12.60
C SER A 126 15.53 14.99 -13.00
N SER A 127 15.68 15.58 -14.19
CA SER A 127 14.74 16.53 -14.76
C SER A 127 13.35 15.91 -14.97
N GLU A 128 13.29 14.70 -15.52
CA GLU A 128 12.04 13.97 -15.73
C GLU A 128 11.33 13.68 -14.41
N VAL A 129 12.06 13.25 -13.37
CA VAL A 129 11.48 13.00 -12.04
C VAL A 129 10.93 14.28 -11.44
N LYS A 130 11.70 15.38 -11.50
CA LYS A 130 11.31 16.71 -11.01
C LYS A 130 10.01 17.17 -11.68
N GLU A 131 9.93 17.06 -13.01
CA GLU A 131 8.71 17.36 -13.77
C GLU A 131 7.53 16.50 -13.33
N LEU A 132 7.71 15.18 -13.20
CA LEU A 132 6.63 14.27 -12.82
C LEU A 132 6.07 14.58 -11.43
N LEU A 133 6.93 14.91 -10.47
CA LEU A 133 6.54 15.25 -9.10
C LEU A 133 5.88 16.64 -9.02
N GLN A 134 6.37 17.62 -9.79
CA GLN A 134 5.72 18.92 -9.92
C GLN A 134 4.33 18.82 -10.57
N MET A 135 4.19 17.99 -11.62
CA MET A 135 2.91 17.66 -12.22
C MET A 135 1.99 16.99 -11.21
N CYS A 136 2.51 16.07 -10.39
CA CYS A 136 1.75 15.41 -9.33
C CYS A 136 1.26 16.38 -8.24
N ALA A 137 2.03 17.41 -7.91
CA ALA A 137 1.65 18.44 -6.96
C ALA A 137 0.56 19.37 -7.53
N SER A 138 0.66 19.66 -8.83
CA SER A 138 -0.29 20.55 -9.54
C SER A 138 -1.60 19.85 -9.90
N ASN A 139 -1.55 18.55 -10.19
CA ASN A 139 -2.70 17.77 -10.57
C ASN A 139 -3.51 17.36 -9.33
N GLY A 140 -4.80 17.77 -9.32
CA GLY A 140 -5.73 17.34 -8.27
C GLY A 140 -5.88 15.80 -8.23
N GLU A 141 -5.74 15.24 -7.04
CA GLU A 141 -5.71 13.79 -6.77
C GLU A 141 -7.06 13.18 -6.37
N GLU A 142 -8.09 14.01 -6.28
CA GLU A 142 -9.38 13.67 -5.68
C GLU A 142 -10.08 12.47 -6.34
N ALA A 143 -9.93 12.31 -7.66
CA ALA A 143 -10.52 11.21 -8.41
C ALA A 143 -9.86 9.83 -8.16
N VAL A 144 -8.69 9.81 -7.50
CA VAL A 144 -7.87 8.60 -7.34
C VAL A 144 -7.65 8.25 -5.86
N LEU A 145 -8.01 9.16 -4.97
CA LEU A 145 -7.89 8.95 -3.53
C LEU A 145 -8.79 7.81 -3.04
N ALA A 146 -8.25 6.99 -2.14
CA ALA A 146 -9.00 5.99 -1.41
C ALA A 146 -10.02 6.65 -0.47
N SER A 147 -11.08 5.91 -0.13
CA SER A 147 -12.11 6.40 0.79
C SER A 147 -11.51 6.86 2.13
N GLN A 148 -12.17 7.83 2.77
CA GLN A 148 -11.70 8.39 4.05
C GLN A 148 -11.52 7.29 5.11
N ARG A 149 -12.38 6.26 5.09
CA ARG A 149 -12.29 5.08 5.99
C ARG A 149 -10.97 4.33 5.83
N VAL A 150 -10.56 4.05 4.60
CA VAL A 150 -9.29 3.36 4.29
C VAL A 150 -8.11 4.20 4.76
N ARG A 151 -8.12 5.51 4.45
CA ARG A 151 -7.02 6.43 4.82
C ARG A 151 -6.88 6.59 6.34
N GLN A 152 -8.00 6.74 7.05
CA GLN A 152 -8.00 6.78 8.52
C GLN A 152 -7.45 5.49 9.11
N ARG A 153 -7.85 4.33 8.57
CA ARG A 153 -7.36 3.05 9.06
C ARG A 153 -5.87 2.87 8.80
N PHE A 154 -5.39 3.26 7.63
CA PHE A 154 -3.97 3.28 7.32
C PHE A 154 -3.19 4.15 8.31
N LYS A 155 -3.66 5.37 8.60
CA LYS A 155 -3.05 6.26 9.60
C LYS A 155 -3.05 5.69 11.02
N GLN A 156 -4.06 4.90 11.41
CA GLN A 156 -4.06 4.24 12.73
C GLN A 156 -3.02 3.13 12.83
N ILE A 157 -2.72 2.46 11.72
CA ILE A 157 -1.76 1.36 11.66
C ILE A 157 -0.33 1.90 11.55
N HIS A 158 -0.12 2.98 10.78
CA HIS A 158 1.20 3.55 10.48
C HIS A 158 1.55 4.84 11.25
N GLY A 159 0.59 5.49 11.90
CA GLY A 159 0.76 6.80 12.54
C GLY A 159 1.32 6.77 13.97
N LYS A 160 2.08 5.73 14.33
CA LYS A 160 2.75 5.63 15.65
C LYS A 160 4.28 5.68 15.58
N ASP A 161 4.86 6.00 14.42
CA ASP A 161 6.32 6.01 14.19
C ASP A 161 6.92 7.43 14.03
N LYS A 162 6.41 8.44 14.74
CA LYS A 162 7.04 9.78 14.82
C LYS A 162 7.22 10.28 16.25
N ASP A 163 7.70 9.42 17.13
CA ASP A 163 8.40 9.86 18.34
C ASP A 163 9.78 9.19 18.33
N GLU A 164 10.83 10.02 18.43
CA GLU A 164 12.22 9.60 18.55
C GLU A 164 12.45 8.71 19.79
N ASP A 165 13.49 7.89 19.69
CA ASP A 165 14.09 7.05 20.72
C ASP A 165 13.41 5.71 21.06
N GLY A 166 14.18 4.63 20.82
CA GLY A 166 14.12 3.42 21.62
C GLY A 166 13.55 2.20 20.93
N HIS A 167 14.46 1.32 20.51
CA HIS A 167 14.25 -0.12 20.33
C HIS A 167 13.11 -0.69 21.19
N THR A 168 12.02 -1.21 20.59
CA THR A 168 11.31 -2.40 21.08
C THR A 168 10.20 -2.87 20.13
N GLU A 169 10.19 -4.19 19.98
CA GLU A 169 9.21 -5.12 19.40
C GLU A 169 7.83 -4.58 18.96
N ALA A 170 7.43 -5.00 17.74
CA ALA A 170 6.12 -4.79 17.14
C ALA A 170 4.96 -5.07 18.12
N LYS A 171 4.45 -4.03 18.76
CA LYS A 171 3.27 -4.12 19.63
C LYS A 171 2.03 -4.40 18.79
N SER A 172 1.62 -5.66 18.87
CA SER A 172 0.36 -6.23 18.39
C SER A 172 -0.85 -5.30 18.57
N ILE A 173 -1.78 -5.36 17.62
CA ILE A 173 -3.13 -4.74 17.61
C ILE A 173 -4.00 -5.15 18.85
N GLN A 174 -3.44 -5.95 19.76
CA GLN A 174 -4.07 -6.38 20.99
C GLN A 174 -4.33 -5.19 21.92
N ARG A 175 -5.59 -5.01 22.32
CA ARG A 175 -5.99 -4.04 23.33
C ARG A 175 -5.52 -4.50 24.71
N SER A 176 -5.47 -3.57 25.66
CA SER A 176 -5.23 -3.90 27.07
C SER A 176 -6.23 -4.96 27.54
N ILE A 177 -5.76 -5.81 28.46
CA ILE A 177 -6.58 -6.85 29.07
C ILE A 177 -7.43 -6.14 30.13
N GLU A 178 -8.56 -5.61 29.70
CA GLU A 178 -9.51 -4.91 30.57
C GLU A 178 -10.92 -5.47 30.34
N GLY A 179 -11.64 -5.69 31.43
CA GLY A 179 -13.03 -6.16 31.43
C GLY A 179 -13.21 -7.67 31.43
N ASP A 180 -14.45 -8.10 31.23
CA ASP A 180 -14.89 -9.48 31.34
C ASP A 180 -15.03 -10.16 29.97
N CYS A 181 -14.80 -11.48 29.94
CA CYS A 181 -14.96 -12.29 28.75
C CYS A 181 -16.45 -12.37 28.35
N PRO A 182 -16.84 -12.09 27.09
CA PRO A 182 -18.24 -12.04 26.68
C PRO A 182 -18.89 -13.42 26.53
N ILE A 183 -18.11 -14.50 26.72
CA ILE A 183 -18.57 -15.88 26.61
C ILE A 183 -18.87 -16.46 27.99
N CYS A 184 -17.96 -16.30 28.96
CA CYS A 184 -18.13 -16.82 30.32
C CYS A 184 -18.47 -15.75 31.38
N TYR A 185 -18.38 -14.47 31.03
CA TYR A 185 -18.58 -13.33 31.94
C TYR A 185 -17.61 -13.29 33.12
N GLU A 186 -16.45 -13.94 33.00
CA GLU A 186 -15.38 -13.92 34.00
C GLU A 186 -14.30 -12.90 33.60
N ALA A 187 -13.64 -12.33 34.61
CA ALA A 187 -12.60 -11.33 34.43
C ALA A 187 -11.41 -11.90 33.65
N MET A 188 -10.98 -11.19 32.61
CA MET A 188 -9.82 -11.59 31.80
C MET A 188 -8.48 -11.17 32.41
N ALA A 189 -8.52 -10.20 33.33
CA ALA A 189 -7.37 -9.68 34.04
C ALA A 189 -7.36 -10.14 35.50
N SER A 190 -6.19 -10.51 35.99
CA SER A 190 -5.89 -10.65 37.41
C SER A 190 -5.75 -9.27 38.07
N ALA A 191 -5.74 -9.24 39.41
CA ALA A 191 -5.64 -8.00 40.19
C ALA A 191 -4.35 -7.19 39.94
N ASP A 192 -3.33 -7.82 39.35
CA ASP A 192 -2.04 -7.23 38.94
C ASP A 192 -2.01 -6.78 37.46
N GLY A 193 -3.12 -6.90 36.73
CA GLY A 193 -3.21 -6.54 35.31
C GLY A 193 -2.60 -7.57 34.36
N SER A 194 -2.18 -8.74 34.85
CA SER A 194 -1.76 -9.87 34.04
C SER A 194 -2.96 -10.69 33.55
N PRO A 195 -2.84 -11.44 32.43
CA PRO A 195 -3.89 -12.37 32.01
C PRO A 195 -4.16 -13.42 33.08
N ALA A 196 -5.41 -13.51 33.57
CA ALA A 196 -5.81 -14.54 34.53
C ALA A 196 -5.76 -15.95 33.92
N GLU A 197 -6.04 -16.04 32.61
CA GLU A 197 -6.00 -17.26 31.81
C GLU A 197 -5.38 -16.98 30.43
N GLU A 198 -5.09 -18.01 29.64
CA GLU A 198 -4.56 -17.85 28.27
C GLU A 198 -5.58 -17.10 27.39
N LEU A 199 -5.19 -15.93 26.87
CA LEU A 199 -6.04 -15.08 26.04
C LEU A 199 -5.68 -15.20 24.56
N VAL A 200 -6.71 -15.18 23.73
CA VAL A 200 -6.62 -14.92 22.29
C VAL A 200 -7.27 -13.57 21.99
N PHE A 201 -6.80 -12.89 20.94
CA PHE A 201 -7.36 -11.61 20.55
C PHE A 201 -7.77 -11.57 19.09
N CYS A 202 -8.78 -10.77 18.80
CA CYS A 202 -9.22 -10.55 17.43
C CYS A 202 -8.23 -9.62 16.71
N LYS A 203 -7.68 -10.04 15.56
CA LYS A 203 -6.78 -9.18 14.77
C LYS A 203 -7.46 -7.96 14.16
N SER A 204 -8.78 -7.99 13.97
CA SER A 204 -9.53 -6.87 13.39
C SER A 204 -9.88 -5.80 14.42
N CYS A 205 -10.37 -6.19 15.61
CA CYS A 205 -10.81 -5.23 16.64
C CYS A 205 -9.90 -5.14 17.87
N GLY A 206 -8.97 -6.07 18.06
CA GLY A 206 -8.00 -6.08 19.16
C GLY A 206 -8.54 -6.56 20.50
N ASN A 207 -9.84 -6.88 20.64
CA ASN A 207 -10.41 -7.35 21.90
C ASN A 207 -9.94 -8.76 22.25
N ASN A 208 -9.75 -9.00 23.54
CA ASN A 208 -9.32 -10.27 24.12
C ASN A 208 -10.52 -11.17 24.46
N VAL A 209 -10.29 -12.48 24.44
CA VAL A 209 -11.22 -13.53 24.87
C VAL A 209 -10.36 -14.68 25.43
N HIS A 210 -10.83 -15.41 26.45
CA HIS A 210 -10.17 -16.65 26.87
C HIS A 210 -10.07 -17.64 25.72
N LYS A 211 -8.91 -18.26 25.55
CA LYS A 211 -8.67 -19.27 24.51
C LYS A 211 -9.68 -20.40 24.57
N ASP A 212 -9.94 -20.94 25.75
CA ASP A 212 -10.91 -22.01 25.95
C ASP A 212 -12.34 -21.62 25.57
N CYS A 213 -12.70 -20.37 25.87
CA CYS A 213 -14.00 -19.84 25.49
C CYS A 213 -14.10 -19.67 23.97
N PHE A 214 -13.04 -19.17 23.34
CA PHE A 214 -12.97 -19.03 21.89
C PHE A 214 -12.98 -20.40 21.17
N ASP A 215 -12.28 -21.40 21.68
CA ASP A 215 -12.24 -22.76 21.11
C ASP A 215 -13.61 -23.44 21.18
N ARG A 216 -14.36 -23.25 22.27
CA ARG A 216 -15.76 -23.71 22.36
C ARG A 216 -16.64 -23.00 21.34
N TRP A 217 -16.50 -21.70 21.21
CA TRP A 217 -17.23 -20.89 20.22
C TRP A 217 -16.92 -21.33 18.77
N SER A 218 -15.64 -21.49 18.42
CA SER A 218 -15.22 -21.85 17.07
C SER A 218 -15.72 -23.25 16.67
N ARG A 219 -15.65 -24.23 17.60
CA ARG A 219 -16.19 -25.58 17.39
C ARG A 219 -17.70 -25.59 17.14
N SER A 220 -18.45 -24.74 17.85
CA SER A 220 -19.91 -24.61 17.64
C SER A 220 -20.27 -24.10 16.24
N LYS A 221 -19.40 -23.30 15.61
CA LYS A 221 -19.59 -22.74 14.26
C LYS A 221 -19.03 -23.63 13.14
N SER A 222 -18.01 -24.44 13.46
CA SER A 222 -17.41 -25.39 12.51
C SER A 222 -18.37 -26.49 12.09
N SER A 223 -19.33 -26.88 12.93
CA SER A 223 -20.36 -27.89 12.59
C SER A 223 -21.41 -27.39 11.59
N SER A 224 -21.49 -26.08 11.33
CA SER A 224 -22.52 -25.46 10.48
C SER A 224 -22.00 -24.93 9.13
N TYR A 225 -20.77 -25.31 8.73
CA TYR A 225 -20.11 -24.82 7.50
C TYR A 225 -20.03 -23.27 7.40
N SER A 226 -20.07 -22.58 8.54
CA SER A 226 -20.03 -21.13 8.63
C SER A 226 -18.64 -20.67 9.05
N LYS A 227 -18.14 -19.58 8.45
CA LYS A 227 -16.84 -18.97 8.82
C LYS A 227 -16.88 -18.54 10.28
N VAL A 228 -15.81 -18.80 11.04
CA VAL A 228 -15.69 -18.33 12.43
C VAL A 228 -15.59 -16.80 12.43
N THR A 229 -16.41 -16.13 13.23
CA THR A 229 -16.44 -14.66 13.33
C THR A 229 -16.20 -14.19 14.75
N CYS A 230 -15.64 -12.99 14.89
CA CYS A 230 -15.46 -12.28 16.16
C CYS A 230 -16.80 -11.94 16.82
N ILE A 231 -16.93 -12.22 18.11
CA ILE A 231 -18.16 -11.94 18.88
C ILE A 231 -18.36 -10.43 19.07
N TYR A 232 -17.28 -9.66 19.11
CA TYR A 232 -17.33 -8.21 19.27
C TYR A 232 -17.67 -7.47 17.97
N CYS A 233 -16.94 -7.75 16.89
CA CYS A 233 -17.02 -6.97 15.66
C CYS A 233 -17.58 -7.73 14.46
N ARG A 234 -17.89 -9.03 14.60
CA ARG A 234 -18.37 -9.92 13.54
C ARG A 234 -17.43 -10.09 12.34
N ALA A 235 -16.22 -9.53 12.37
CA ALA A 235 -15.18 -9.79 11.38
C ALA A 235 -14.80 -11.27 11.38
N VAL A 236 -14.39 -11.79 10.22
CA VAL A 236 -13.91 -13.17 10.08
C VAL A 236 -12.67 -13.36 10.96
N TRP A 237 -12.68 -14.42 11.77
CA TRP A 237 -11.59 -14.73 12.68
C TRP A 237 -10.54 -15.56 11.94
N GLU A 238 -9.34 -15.02 11.78
CA GLU A 238 -8.20 -15.73 11.21
C GLU A 238 -7.70 -16.82 12.18
N HIS A 239 -8.23 -18.02 12.04
CA HIS A 239 -7.80 -19.19 12.82
C HIS A 239 -6.56 -19.82 12.16
N LYS A 240 -5.46 -19.98 12.89
CA LYS A 240 -4.38 -20.90 12.49
C LYS A 240 -4.81 -22.35 12.80
N CYS A 241 -5.79 -22.87 12.07
CA CYS A 241 -5.98 -24.33 11.99
C CYS A 241 -5.25 -24.79 10.73
N GLY A 242 -4.40 -25.79 10.87
CA GLY A 242 -3.58 -26.31 9.79
C GLY A 242 -4.40 -26.64 8.54
N ALA A 243 -3.79 -26.30 7.39
CA ALA A 243 -4.08 -26.79 6.05
C ALA A 243 -5.49 -26.50 5.47
N THR A 244 -5.69 -25.24 5.06
CA THR A 244 -5.89 -24.95 3.62
C THR A 244 -5.15 -23.66 3.31
N ALA A 245 -4.10 -23.78 2.50
CA ALA A 245 -3.37 -22.63 1.98
C ALA A 245 -4.29 -21.88 1.02
N ASP A 246 -4.88 -20.76 1.46
CA ASP A 246 -5.28 -19.69 0.56
C ASP A 246 -5.44 -18.37 1.33
N ALA A 247 -4.75 -17.34 0.82
CA ALA A 247 -4.82 -15.92 1.18
C ALA A 247 -4.37 -15.48 2.59
N SER A 248 -3.13 -15.76 3.01
CA SER A 248 -2.38 -14.99 4.05
C SER A 248 -0.86 -15.26 4.06
N SER A 249 -0.23 -15.42 2.89
CA SER A 249 1.21 -15.78 2.81
C SER A 249 2.14 -14.60 2.54
N SER A 250 1.63 -13.40 2.29
CA SER A 250 2.44 -12.25 1.91
C SER A 250 2.29 -11.22 3.01
N GLY A 251 3.36 -10.86 3.73
CA GLY A 251 3.37 -9.97 4.90
C GLY A 251 2.94 -8.51 4.64
N TYR A 252 1.92 -8.28 3.81
CA TYR A 252 1.37 -6.99 3.43
C TYR A 252 0.09 -6.72 4.23
N VAL A 253 -0.15 -5.46 4.54
CA VAL A 253 -1.38 -5.01 5.18
C VAL A 253 -2.52 -5.05 4.15
N ASN A 254 -3.61 -5.74 4.47
CA ASN A 254 -4.81 -5.76 3.64
C ASN A 254 -5.89 -4.84 4.23
N LEU A 255 -6.42 -3.94 3.42
CA LEU A 255 -7.46 -2.98 3.78
C LEU A 255 -8.76 -3.18 2.97
N ALA A 256 -8.93 -4.32 2.29
CA ALA A 256 -10.11 -4.63 1.47
C ALA A 256 -11.42 -4.46 2.27
N SER A 257 -11.43 -4.93 3.52
CA SER A 257 -12.62 -4.87 4.40
C SER A 257 -13.13 -3.45 4.69
N TYR A 258 -12.28 -2.44 4.49
CA TYR A 258 -12.60 -1.03 4.77
C TYR A 258 -12.93 -0.23 3.51
N SER A 259 -12.85 -0.85 2.33
CA SER A 259 -13.21 -0.27 1.04
C SER A 259 -14.49 -0.93 0.53
N GLU A 260 -15.57 -0.15 0.40
CA GLU A 260 -16.87 -0.62 -0.11
C GLU A 260 -16.70 -1.24 -1.51
N ASP A 261 -15.91 -0.59 -2.38
CA ASP A 261 -15.57 -1.09 -3.71
C ASP A 261 -14.87 -2.45 -3.73
N HIS A 262 -14.16 -2.83 -2.65
CA HIS A 262 -13.49 -4.13 -2.53
C HIS A 262 -14.35 -5.18 -1.82
N ASN A 263 -15.29 -4.75 -0.98
CA ASN A 263 -16.22 -5.63 -0.27
C ASN A 263 -17.31 -6.17 -1.20
N GLU A 264 -17.77 -5.36 -2.14
CA GLU A 264 -18.87 -5.72 -3.06
C GLU A 264 -18.35 -6.36 -4.36
N ALA A 265 -17.09 -6.14 -4.70
CA ALA A 265 -16.52 -6.64 -5.94
C ALA A 265 -15.85 -8.01 -5.78
N ASN A 266 -15.92 -8.82 -6.83
CA ASN A 266 -15.15 -10.05 -6.90
C ASN A 266 -13.65 -9.70 -7.01
N THR A 267 -12.92 -9.96 -5.91
CA THR A 267 -11.47 -9.76 -5.78
C THR A 267 -10.66 -11.02 -6.07
N SER A 268 -11.33 -12.09 -6.51
CA SER A 268 -10.67 -13.36 -6.86
C SER A 268 -9.72 -13.19 -8.04
N LEU A 269 -8.72 -14.08 -8.07
CA LEU A 269 -7.78 -14.18 -9.18
C LEU A 269 -8.50 -14.51 -10.51
N GLU A 270 -9.57 -15.30 -10.47
CA GLU A 270 -10.40 -15.62 -11.63
C GLU A 270 -11.05 -14.37 -12.24
N ALA A 271 -11.60 -13.49 -11.41
CA ALA A 271 -12.24 -12.27 -11.89
C ALA A 271 -11.22 -11.23 -12.40
N LEU A 272 -10.06 -11.11 -11.75
CA LEU A 272 -9.04 -10.11 -12.11
C LEU A 272 -8.08 -10.60 -13.21
N TYR A 273 -7.89 -11.91 -13.32
CA TYR A 273 -6.92 -12.52 -14.23
C TYR A 273 -7.46 -13.85 -14.79
N PRO A 274 -8.57 -13.83 -15.55
CA PRO A 274 -9.23 -15.06 -16.03
C PRO A 274 -8.28 -15.96 -16.84
N GLY A 275 -7.44 -15.39 -17.71
CA GLY A 275 -6.45 -16.17 -18.47
C GLY A 275 -5.35 -16.79 -17.61
N CYS A 276 -4.94 -16.13 -16.53
CA CYS A 276 -3.96 -16.69 -15.58
C CYS A 276 -4.60 -17.80 -14.74
N TYR A 277 -5.84 -17.58 -14.29
CA TYR A 277 -6.61 -18.55 -13.54
C TYR A 277 -6.90 -19.81 -14.34
N GLU A 278 -7.34 -19.70 -15.60
CA GLU A 278 -7.54 -20.86 -16.48
C GLU A 278 -6.25 -21.68 -16.65
N TRP A 279 -5.10 -21.01 -16.76
CA TRP A 279 -3.82 -21.70 -16.89
C TRP A 279 -3.42 -22.44 -15.60
N ILE A 280 -3.66 -21.83 -14.44
CA ILE A 280 -3.42 -22.46 -13.13
C ILE A 280 -4.40 -23.63 -12.91
N ALA A 281 -5.67 -23.45 -13.25
CA ALA A 281 -6.73 -24.44 -13.03
C ALA A 281 -6.63 -25.67 -13.96
N ARG A 282 -5.91 -25.56 -15.08
CA ARG A 282 -5.62 -26.67 -16.01
C ARG A 282 -4.41 -27.52 -15.61
N ARG A 283 -3.78 -27.24 -14.47
CA ARG A 283 -2.54 -27.88 -14.01
C ARG A 283 -2.77 -28.67 -12.74
#